data_AF-A0A7C4ZLH0-F1
#
_entry.id   AF-A0A7C4ZLH0-F1
#
_cell.length_a   1.000
_cell.length_b   1.000
_cell.length_c   1.000
_cell.angle_alpha   90.00
_cell.angle_beta   90.00
_cell.angle_gamma   90.00
#
_symmetry.space_group_name_H-M   'P 1'
#
loop_
_entity.id
_entity.type
_entity.pdbx_description
1 polymer ?
#
loop_
_entity_poly.entity_id
_entity_poly.type
_entity_poly.pdbx_seq_one_letter_code
_entity_poly.pdbx_strand_id
1 'polypeptide(L)'
;MTDPETFYQQTYQNLLILRARAASYRNPTRVPAALLDQIEQYEKALFLTRQRLDGFMSEGDWRRAVKALSLVAVEPAAEEPASTGTDSLTGETTPVEIEYDLARIRDLLTKGFSDLELRNFSFDQPEFQEVYNQLSQNTGKEEIVTLIIEHADQHLLFEPLLAWAKERNPARYKKHQPYIFTPK
;
A
#
# COMPACT_ATOMS: atom_id res chain seq x y z
N MET A 1 -17.86 -16.20 8.88
CA MET A 1 -16.49 -15.70 8.62
C MET A 1 -16.47 -15.39 7.14
N THR A 2 -16.17 -14.14 6.78
CA THR A 2 -16.18 -13.62 5.41
C THR A 2 -15.24 -14.44 4.51
N ASP A 3 -15.50 -14.45 3.20
CA ASP A 3 -14.61 -15.10 2.23
C ASP A 3 -13.20 -14.44 2.25
N PRO A 4 -12.14 -15.18 1.85
CA PRO A 4 -10.77 -14.67 1.95
C PRO A 4 -10.49 -13.41 1.12
N GLU A 5 -11.14 -13.25 -0.03
CA GLU A 5 -10.97 -12.07 -0.90
C GLU A 5 -11.56 -10.83 -0.23
N THR A 6 -12.80 -10.90 0.24
CA THR A 6 -13.44 -9.82 0.99
C THR A 6 -12.67 -9.50 2.27
N PHE A 7 -12.17 -10.52 2.97
CA PHE A 7 -11.32 -10.31 4.14
C PHE A 7 -10.00 -9.60 3.79
N TYR A 8 -9.34 -9.97 2.69
CA TYR A 8 -8.13 -9.31 2.20
C TYR A 8 -8.41 -7.83 1.92
N GLN A 9 -9.45 -7.53 1.15
CA GLN A 9 -9.83 -6.16 0.80
C GLN A 9 -10.13 -5.31 2.04
N GLN A 10 -10.94 -5.84 2.97
CA GLN A 10 -11.27 -5.12 4.21
C GLN A 10 -10.03 -4.90 5.09
N THR A 11 -9.16 -5.90 5.20
CA THR A 11 -7.91 -5.81 5.98
C THR A 11 -6.97 -4.78 5.36
N TYR A 12 -6.89 -4.72 4.04
CA TYR A 12 -6.07 -3.76 3.32
C TYR A 12 -6.58 -2.33 3.54
N GLN A 13 -7.88 -2.09 3.42
CA GLN A 13 -8.47 -0.77 3.71
C GLN A 13 -8.21 -0.32 5.16
N ASN A 14 -8.36 -1.22 6.13
CA ASN A 14 -8.03 -0.93 7.52
C ASN A 14 -6.54 -0.60 7.73
N LEU A 15 -5.65 -1.32 7.04
CA LEU A 15 -4.21 -1.04 7.08
C LEU A 15 -3.89 0.35 6.54
N LEU A 16 -4.52 0.77 5.43
CA LEU A 16 -4.34 2.12 4.88
C LEU A 16 -4.78 3.20 5.89
N ILE A 17 -5.91 3.00 6.57
CA ILE A 17 -6.39 3.92 7.61
C ILE A 17 -5.38 4.02 8.76
N LEU A 18 -4.85 2.88 9.24
CA LEU A 18 -3.87 2.86 10.33
C LEU A 18 -2.56 3.54 9.93
N ARG A 19 -2.08 3.32 8.70
CA ARG A 19 -0.88 3.98 8.17
C ARG A 19 -1.08 5.48 8.03
N ALA A 20 -2.23 5.93 7.52
CA ALA A 20 -2.58 7.34 7.46
C ALA A 20 -2.62 7.98 8.87
N ARG A 21 -3.19 7.26 9.84
CA ARG A 21 -3.19 7.69 11.25
C ARG A 21 -1.78 7.75 11.84
N ALA A 22 -0.88 6.83 11.49
CA ALA A 22 0.51 6.89 11.93
C ALA A 22 1.27 8.06 11.27
N ALA A 23 1.00 8.34 10.00
CA ALA A 23 1.61 9.44 9.25
C ALA A 23 1.15 10.83 9.72
N SER A 24 -0.04 10.95 10.33
CA SER A 24 -0.53 12.23 10.86
C SER A 24 0.21 12.71 12.12
N TYR A 25 1.03 11.85 12.75
CA TYR A 25 1.89 12.27 13.84
C TYR A 25 3.05 13.13 13.33
N ARG A 26 3.06 14.41 13.70
CA ARG A 26 4.10 15.38 13.35
C ARG A 26 5.53 14.90 13.65
N ASN A 27 5.70 14.03 14.65
CA ASN A 27 6.97 13.39 14.95
C ASN A 27 6.80 11.86 14.95
N PRO A 28 7.52 11.12 14.07
CA PRO A 28 7.47 9.66 14.01
C PRO A 28 7.80 8.96 15.34
N THR A 29 8.62 9.56 16.21
CA THR A 29 8.95 8.98 17.52
C THR A 29 7.81 9.09 18.53
N ARG A 30 6.71 9.78 18.19
CA ARG A 30 5.52 9.92 19.02
C ARG A 30 4.36 9.02 18.58
N VAL A 31 4.54 8.21 17.54
CA VAL A 31 3.53 7.22 17.15
C VAL A 31 3.36 6.22 18.29
N PRO A 32 2.13 6.00 18.81
CA PRO A 32 1.90 5.04 19.89
C PRO A 32 2.35 3.64 19.49
N ALA A 33 3.06 2.94 20.37
CA ALA A 33 3.52 1.58 20.12
C ALA A 33 2.35 0.64 19.75
N ALA A 34 1.19 0.80 20.41
CA ALA A 34 -0.01 0.03 20.10
C ALA A 34 -0.51 0.21 18.65
N LEU A 35 -0.32 1.40 18.06
CA LEU A 35 -0.70 1.64 16.66
C LEU A 35 0.27 0.94 15.70
N LEU A 36 1.57 0.94 16.01
CA LEU A 36 2.58 0.22 15.23
C LEU A 36 2.36 -1.30 15.31
N ASP A 37 2.09 -1.83 16.51
CA ASP A 37 1.74 -3.24 16.71
C ASP A 37 0.49 -3.62 15.92
N GLN A 38 -0.51 -2.72 15.86
CA GLN A 38 -1.72 -2.94 15.06
C GLN A 38 -1.39 -3.00 13.57
N ILE A 39 -0.58 -2.07 13.05
CA ILE A 39 -0.12 -2.08 11.65
C ILE A 39 0.58 -3.41 11.32
N GLU A 40 1.50 -3.87 12.17
CA GLU A 40 2.22 -5.14 11.97
C GLU A 40 1.26 -6.34 11.95
N GLN A 41 0.26 -6.36 12.84
CA GLN A 41 -0.75 -7.42 12.86
C GLN A 41 -1.59 -7.46 11.58
N TYR A 42 -1.98 -6.29 11.04
CA TYR A 42 -2.72 -6.21 9.79
C TYR A 42 -1.87 -6.62 8.58
N GLU A 43 -0.58 -6.25 8.54
CA GLU A 43 0.35 -6.72 7.50
C GLU A 43 0.51 -8.24 7.53
N LYS A 44 0.62 -8.83 8.73
CA LYS A 44 0.69 -10.28 8.90
C LYS A 44 -0.61 -10.97 8.47
N ALA A 45 -1.76 -10.37 8.76
CA ALA A 45 -3.06 -10.88 8.33
C ALA A 45 -3.19 -10.88 6.79
N LEU A 46 -2.74 -9.81 6.12
CA LEU A 46 -2.69 -9.76 4.65
C LEU A 46 -1.78 -10.83 4.08
N PHE A 47 -0.59 -11.02 4.65
CA PHE A 47 0.35 -12.04 4.21
C PHE A 47 -0.25 -13.46 4.29
N LEU A 48 -0.85 -13.81 5.43
CA LEU A 48 -1.51 -15.12 5.62
C LEU A 48 -2.68 -15.31 4.65
N THR A 49 -3.43 -14.25 4.38
CA THR A 49 -4.56 -14.30 3.46
C THR A 49 -4.09 -14.47 2.02
N ARG A 50 -2.99 -13.82 1.63
CA ARG A 50 -2.36 -14.04 0.32
C ARG A 50 -1.89 -15.48 0.14
N GLN A 51 -1.21 -16.06 1.14
CA GLN A 51 -0.85 -17.49 1.10
C GLN A 51 -2.05 -18.42 0.91
N ARG A 52 -3.21 -18.05 1.48
CA ARG A 52 -4.46 -18.80 1.29
C ARG A 52 -5.02 -18.64 -0.13
N LEU A 53 -5.02 -17.42 -0.68
CA LEU A 53 -5.50 -17.15 -2.04
C LEU A 53 -4.64 -17.87 -3.08
N ASP A 54 -3.33 -17.91 -2.88
CA ASP A 54 -2.38 -18.61 -3.75
C ASP A 54 -2.41 -20.15 -3.59
N GLY A 55 -3.24 -20.69 -2.69
CA GLY A 55 -3.39 -22.12 -2.46
C GLY A 55 -2.28 -22.77 -1.61
N PHE A 56 -1.35 -21.99 -1.06
CA PHE A 56 -0.29 -22.48 -0.17
C PHE A 56 -0.77 -22.81 1.25
N MET A 57 -1.99 -22.39 1.61
CA MET A 57 -2.56 -22.60 2.94
C MET A 57 -4.00 -23.11 2.84
N SER A 58 -4.36 -24.08 3.68
CA SER A 58 -5.74 -24.54 3.78
C SER A 58 -6.63 -23.47 4.42
N GLU A 59 -7.92 -23.49 4.16
CA GLU A 59 -8.86 -22.56 4.80
C GLU A 59 -8.90 -22.72 6.32
N GLY A 60 -8.83 -23.97 6.82
CA GLY A 60 -8.84 -24.24 8.26
C GLY A 60 -7.59 -23.74 8.98
N ASP A 61 -6.43 -23.75 8.32
CA ASP A 61 -5.18 -23.19 8.86
C ASP A 61 -5.19 -21.66 8.80
N TRP A 62 -5.61 -21.08 7.67
CA TRP A 62 -5.78 -19.64 7.52
C TRP A 62 -6.69 -19.05 8.60
N ARG A 63 -7.88 -19.64 8.82
CA ARG A 63 -8.82 -19.17 9.85
C ARG A 63 -8.21 -19.23 11.25
N ARG A 64 -7.45 -20.28 11.57
CA ARG A 64 -6.77 -20.41 12.87
C ARG A 64 -5.66 -19.38 13.02
N ALA A 65 -4.85 -19.17 11.98
CA ALA A 65 -3.75 -18.22 11.98
C ALA A 65 -4.25 -16.77 12.10
N VAL A 66 -5.27 -16.38 11.32
CA VAL A 66 -5.89 -15.05 11.40
C VAL A 66 -6.58 -14.83 12.74
N LYS A 67 -7.29 -15.84 13.28
CA LYS A 67 -7.93 -15.72 14.60
C LYS A 67 -6.91 -15.56 15.75
N ALA A 68 -5.70 -16.09 15.58
CA ALA A 68 -4.62 -15.90 16.54
C ALA A 68 -4.06 -14.46 16.52
N LEU A 69 -4.28 -13.71 15.45
CA LEU A 69 -4.00 -12.28 15.41
C LEU A 69 -5.11 -11.55 16.16
N SER A 70 -4.74 -10.74 17.16
CA SER A 70 -5.68 -9.93 17.94
C SER A 70 -6.11 -8.69 17.16
N LEU A 71 -6.68 -8.90 15.97
CA LEU A 71 -7.17 -7.82 15.11
C LEU A 71 -8.33 -7.10 15.79
N VAL A 72 -8.01 -5.99 16.45
CA VAL A 72 -9.02 -5.06 16.98
C VAL A 72 -9.64 -4.36 15.79
N ALA A 73 -10.96 -4.42 15.67
CA ALA A 73 -11.69 -3.66 14.65
C ALA A 73 -11.24 -2.21 14.72
N VAL A 74 -10.79 -1.66 13.58
CA VAL A 74 -10.53 -0.23 13.48
C VAL A 74 -11.89 0.44 13.63
N GLU A 75 -12.19 0.95 14.82
CA GLU A 75 -13.33 1.83 14.97
C GLU A 75 -13.08 3.02 14.02
N PRO A 76 -13.98 3.27 13.05
CA PRO A 76 -13.89 4.47 12.25
C PRO A 76 -13.88 5.60 13.27
N ALA A 77 -12.84 6.43 13.24
CA ALA A 77 -12.60 7.45 14.26
C ALA A 77 -13.90 8.24 14.48
N ALA A 78 -14.68 7.83 15.49
CA ALA A 78 -15.81 8.59 15.95
C ALA A 78 -15.15 9.83 16.53
N GLU A 79 -15.40 10.97 15.88
CA GLU A 79 -14.99 12.29 16.33
C GLU A 79 -15.15 12.35 17.85
N GLU A 80 -14.06 12.15 18.61
CA GLU A 80 -14.13 12.30 20.05
C GLU A 80 -14.45 13.78 20.30
N PRO A 81 -15.56 14.09 20.99
CA PRO A 81 -15.86 15.46 21.34
C PRO A 81 -14.78 15.94 22.30
N ALA A 82 -14.01 16.91 21.83
CA ALA A 82 -13.08 17.68 22.62
C ALA A 82 -13.74 18.17 23.93
N SER A 83 -13.11 17.85 25.07
CA SER A 83 -13.33 18.58 26.32
C SER A 83 -12.05 18.47 27.15
N THR A 84 -11.16 19.47 27.05
CA THR A 84 -11.05 20.72 27.82
C THR A 84 -9.83 20.65 28.74
N GLY A 85 -8.74 21.21 28.22
CA GLY A 85 -7.47 21.38 28.91
C GLY A 85 -6.58 22.29 28.06
N THR A 86 -6.96 23.56 28.04
CA THR A 86 -6.32 24.68 27.34
C THR A 86 -4.81 24.73 27.60
N ASP A 87 -3.99 24.41 26.60
CA ASP A 87 -3.09 25.41 26.03
C ASP A 87 -2.49 24.93 24.70
N SER A 88 -2.64 25.78 23.69
CA SER A 88 -1.76 25.91 22.51
C SER A 88 -1.63 24.75 21.50
N LEU A 89 -1.88 25.12 20.23
CA LEU A 89 -1.55 24.45 18.97
C LEU A 89 -2.57 23.42 18.46
N THR A 90 -3.73 23.92 18.03
CA THR A 90 -4.46 23.37 16.87
C THR A 90 -3.56 23.45 15.64
N GLY A 91 -2.63 22.50 15.53
CA GLY A 91 -1.99 22.19 14.27
C GLY A 91 -3.04 21.46 13.43
N GLU A 92 -3.73 22.20 12.59
CA GLU A 92 -4.47 21.66 11.46
C GLU A 92 -3.47 20.79 10.69
N THR A 93 -3.49 19.47 10.92
CA THR A 93 -2.65 18.53 10.16
C THR A 93 -3.30 18.42 8.80
N THR A 94 -3.11 19.43 7.97
CA THR A 94 -3.43 19.37 6.55
C THR A 94 -2.80 18.08 6.04
N PRO A 95 -3.58 17.15 5.43
CA PRO A 95 -3.04 15.95 4.83
C PRO A 95 -1.85 16.37 3.98
N VAL A 96 -0.66 15.86 4.30
CA VAL A 96 0.52 16.18 3.50
C VAL A 96 0.27 15.51 2.15
N GLU A 97 -0.07 16.33 1.16
CA GLU A 97 -0.27 15.87 -0.20
C GLU A 97 1.08 15.36 -0.71
N ILE A 98 1.21 14.04 -0.82
CA ILE A 98 2.44 13.40 -1.28
C ILE A 98 2.44 13.51 -2.81
N GLU A 99 3.23 14.42 -3.34
CA GLU A 99 3.39 14.58 -4.78
C GLU A 99 4.52 13.67 -5.28
N TYR A 100 4.21 12.78 -6.24
CA TYR A 100 5.15 11.81 -6.79
C TYR A 100 5.84 12.34 -8.06
N ASP A 101 7.15 12.11 -8.20
CA ASP A 101 7.89 12.42 -9.44
C ASP A 101 7.65 11.33 -10.49
N LEU A 102 6.55 11.50 -11.25
CA LEU A 102 6.12 10.55 -12.27
C LEU A 102 7.18 10.30 -13.35
N ALA A 103 8.01 11.31 -13.67
CA ALA A 103 9.07 11.16 -14.67
C ALA A 103 10.14 10.18 -14.20
N ARG A 104 10.52 10.24 -12.91
CA ARG A 104 11.47 9.30 -12.32
C ARG A 104 10.89 7.91 -12.12
N ILE A 105 9.62 7.81 -11.75
CA ILE A 105 8.92 6.51 -11.64
C ILE A 105 8.85 5.84 -13.01
N ARG A 106 8.49 6.60 -14.05
CA ARG A 106 8.53 6.13 -15.45
C ARG A 106 9.91 5.66 -15.84
N ASP A 107 10.95 6.46 -15.58
CA ASP A 107 12.32 6.09 -15.94
C ASP A 107 12.81 4.83 -15.20
N LEU A 108 12.44 4.70 -13.92
CA LEU A 108 12.68 3.49 -13.13
C LEU A 108 12.05 2.26 -13.77
N LEU A 109 10.76 2.34 -14.12
CA LEU A 109 10.03 1.20 -14.68
C LEU A 109 10.54 0.85 -16.08
N THR A 110 10.65 1.85 -16.95
CA THR A 110 11.13 1.71 -18.32
C THR A 110 12.57 1.18 -18.38
N LYS A 111 13.49 1.64 -17.53
CA LYS A 111 14.88 1.15 -17.57
C LYS A 111 15.13 -0.05 -16.67
N GLY A 112 14.26 -0.31 -15.69
CA GLY A 112 14.52 -1.27 -14.62
C GLY A 112 13.94 -2.66 -14.83
N PHE A 113 12.93 -2.79 -15.67
CA PHE A 113 12.18 -4.04 -15.86
C PHE A 113 11.94 -4.30 -17.33
N SER A 114 11.83 -5.56 -17.72
CA SER A 114 11.38 -5.99 -19.04
C SER A 114 9.86 -5.81 -19.20
N ASP A 115 9.39 -5.86 -20.45
CA ASP A 115 7.96 -5.91 -20.77
C ASP A 115 7.26 -7.10 -20.08
N LEU A 116 7.90 -8.27 -20.10
CA LEU A 116 7.39 -9.48 -19.45
C LEU A 116 7.29 -9.31 -17.92
N GLU A 117 8.28 -8.72 -17.27
CA GLU A 117 8.25 -8.47 -15.83
C GLU A 117 7.13 -7.50 -15.42
N LEU A 118 6.87 -6.46 -16.23
CA LEU A 118 5.78 -5.51 -15.98
C LEU A 118 4.40 -6.14 -16.20
N ARG A 119 4.27 -7.02 -17.19
CA ARG A 119 3.05 -7.83 -17.39
C ARG A 119 2.81 -8.77 -16.21
N ASN A 120 3.85 -9.48 -15.78
CA ASN A 120 3.77 -10.37 -14.62
C ASN A 120 3.43 -9.58 -13.34
N PHE A 121 4.01 -8.40 -13.14
CA PHE A 121 3.64 -7.51 -12.03
C PHE A 121 2.15 -7.17 -12.05
N SER A 122 1.63 -6.76 -13.20
CA SER A 122 0.22 -6.37 -13.35
C SER A 122 -0.72 -7.57 -13.14
N PHE A 123 -0.25 -8.79 -13.43
CA PHE A 123 -0.98 -10.02 -13.16
C PHE A 123 -0.91 -10.45 -11.68
N ASP A 124 0.27 -10.35 -11.06
CA ASP A 124 0.56 -10.87 -9.71
C ASP A 124 0.06 -9.94 -8.59
N GLN A 125 -0.12 -8.64 -8.87
CA GLN A 125 -0.66 -7.69 -7.89
C GLN A 125 -2.15 -7.47 -8.15
N PRO A 126 -3.03 -7.89 -7.22
CA PRO A 126 -4.48 -7.74 -7.38
C PRO A 126 -4.90 -6.30 -7.66
N GLU A 127 -4.20 -5.32 -7.08
CA GLU A 127 -4.48 -3.89 -7.24
C GLU A 127 -4.19 -3.38 -8.66
N PHE A 128 -3.42 -4.12 -9.46
CA PHE A 128 -3.06 -3.80 -10.85
C PHE A 128 -3.65 -4.77 -11.88
N GLN A 129 -4.53 -5.68 -11.45
CA GLN A 129 -5.13 -6.67 -12.35
C GLN A 129 -5.98 -6.02 -13.45
N GLU A 130 -6.58 -4.86 -13.18
CA GLU A 130 -7.30 -4.07 -14.18
C GLU A 130 -6.37 -3.61 -15.31
N VAL A 131 -5.16 -3.16 -14.99
CA VAL A 131 -4.14 -2.82 -15.99
C VAL A 131 -3.83 -4.02 -16.85
N TYR A 132 -3.60 -5.19 -16.25
CA TYR A 132 -3.33 -6.43 -16.99
C TYR A 132 -4.44 -6.78 -17.98
N ASN A 133 -5.70 -6.65 -17.58
CA ASN A 133 -6.85 -6.92 -18.45
C ASN A 133 -6.94 -5.96 -19.65
N GLN A 134 -6.36 -4.77 -19.55
CA GLN A 134 -6.27 -3.81 -20.65
C GLN A 134 -5.08 -4.08 -21.59
N LEU A 135 -4.09 -4.87 -21.15
CA LEU A 135 -2.91 -5.16 -21.97
C LEU A 135 -3.24 -6.16 -23.09
N SER A 136 -3.04 -5.76 -24.33
CA SER A 136 -3.03 -6.68 -25.48
C SER A 136 -1.66 -7.36 -25.61
N GLN A 137 -1.57 -8.44 -26.38
CA GLN A 137 -0.29 -9.10 -26.69
C GLN A 137 0.70 -8.18 -27.43
N ASN A 138 0.20 -7.18 -28.15
CA ASN A 138 1.00 -6.24 -28.93
C ASN A 138 1.32 -4.93 -28.19
N THR A 139 0.80 -4.75 -26.97
CA THR A 139 1.06 -3.55 -26.18
C THR A 139 2.56 -3.42 -25.89
N GLY A 140 3.13 -2.30 -26.30
CA GLY A 140 4.56 -2.01 -26.13
C GLY A 140 4.91 -1.67 -24.68
N LYS A 141 6.20 -1.78 -24.33
CA LYS A 141 6.68 -1.54 -22.97
C LYS A 141 6.34 -0.14 -22.42
N GLU A 142 6.53 0.91 -23.22
CA GLU A 142 6.23 2.28 -22.80
C GLU A 142 4.74 2.48 -22.49
N GLU A 143 3.87 1.81 -23.26
CA GLU A 143 2.42 1.85 -23.05
C GLU A 143 2.04 1.08 -21.78
N ILE A 144 2.64 -0.09 -21.52
CA ILE A 144 2.47 -0.83 -20.26
C ILE A 144 2.87 0.05 -19.06
N VAL A 145 4.03 0.71 -19.12
CA VAL A 145 4.50 1.60 -18.04
C VAL A 145 3.53 2.77 -17.83
N THR A 146 3.01 3.34 -18.92
CA THR A 146 2.06 4.46 -18.85
C THR A 146 0.77 4.02 -18.15
N LEU A 147 0.18 2.89 -18.54
CA LEU A 147 -1.03 2.36 -17.92
C LEU A 147 -0.84 2.04 -16.43
N ILE A 148 0.31 1.46 -16.05
CA ILE A 148 0.63 1.20 -14.63
C ILE A 148 0.67 2.50 -13.82
N ILE A 149 1.31 3.56 -14.36
CA ILE A 149 1.44 4.84 -13.66
C ILE A 149 0.08 5.54 -13.57
N GLU A 150 -0.69 5.58 -14.65
CA GLU A 150 -2.03 6.18 -14.65
C GLU A 150 -2.95 5.50 -13.63
N HIS A 151 -2.94 4.17 -13.59
CA HIS A 151 -3.70 3.41 -12.60
C HIS A 151 -3.21 3.67 -11.17
N ALA A 152 -1.89 3.71 -10.97
CA ALA A 152 -1.33 4.01 -9.66
C ALA A 152 -1.68 5.42 -9.16
N ASP A 153 -1.74 6.40 -10.05
CA ASP A 153 -2.12 7.78 -9.74
C ASP A 153 -3.60 7.88 -9.36
N GLN A 154 -4.49 7.30 -10.18
CA GLN A 154 -5.94 7.31 -9.96
C GLN A 154 -6.35 6.63 -8.65
N HIS A 155 -5.62 5.59 -8.24
CA HIS A 155 -5.96 4.76 -7.07
C HIS A 155 -5.01 4.94 -5.89
N LEU A 156 -4.06 5.89 -5.94
CA LEU A 156 -3.05 6.13 -4.91
C LEU A 156 -2.19 4.89 -4.59
N LEU A 157 -1.88 4.08 -5.60
CA LEU A 157 -1.12 2.82 -5.50
C LEU A 157 0.37 2.97 -5.79
N PHE A 158 0.94 4.18 -5.67
CA PHE A 158 2.38 4.37 -5.87
C PHE A 158 3.22 3.67 -4.80
N GLU A 159 2.75 3.58 -3.56
CA GLU A 159 3.46 2.85 -2.50
C GLU A 159 3.70 1.37 -2.84
N PRO A 160 2.67 0.55 -3.15
CA PRO A 160 2.88 -0.85 -3.51
C PRO A 160 3.71 -1.02 -4.79
N LEU A 161 3.55 -0.14 -5.79
CA LEU A 161 4.37 -0.13 -7.01
C LEU A 161 5.86 0.09 -6.70
N LEU A 162 6.18 1.10 -5.87
CA LEU A 162 7.54 1.41 -5.47
C LEU A 162 8.14 0.34 -4.55
N ALA A 163 7.34 -0.25 -3.67
CA ALA A 163 7.75 -1.36 -2.82
C ALA A 163 8.17 -2.58 -3.67
N TRP A 164 7.34 -2.95 -4.64
CA TRP A 164 7.66 -4.03 -5.59
C TRP A 164 8.93 -3.73 -6.38
N ALA A 165 9.07 -2.51 -6.91
CA ALA A 165 10.24 -2.12 -7.68
C ALA A 165 11.54 -2.15 -6.84
N LYS A 166 11.44 -1.77 -5.55
CA LYS A 166 12.56 -1.82 -4.59
C LYS A 166 12.99 -3.26 -4.31
N GLU A 167 12.05 -4.18 -4.14
CA GLU A 167 12.33 -5.59 -3.88
C GLU A 167 13.00 -6.26 -5.09
N ARG A 168 12.46 -6.05 -6.28
CA ARG A 168 12.94 -6.70 -7.51
C ARG A 168 14.21 -6.08 -8.07
N ASN A 169 14.40 -4.77 -7.95
CA ASN A 169 15.58 -4.08 -8.49
C ASN A 169 16.10 -2.97 -7.55
N PRO A 170 16.67 -3.34 -6.38
CA PRO A 170 17.07 -2.36 -5.35
C PRO A 170 18.16 -1.40 -5.84
N ALA A 171 19.04 -1.85 -6.73
CA ALA A 171 20.12 -1.03 -7.28
C ALA A 171 19.59 0.13 -8.13
N ARG A 172 18.66 -0.15 -9.05
CA ARG A 172 18.03 0.91 -9.86
C ARG A 172 17.07 1.75 -9.07
N TYR A 173 16.37 1.16 -8.10
CA TYR A 173 15.52 1.91 -7.18
C TYR A 173 16.31 3.01 -6.45
N LYS A 174 17.47 2.68 -5.86
CA LYS A 174 18.32 3.70 -5.21
C LYS A 174 18.79 4.79 -6.19
N LYS A 175 19.09 4.43 -7.44
CA LYS A 175 19.62 5.35 -8.45
C LYS A 175 18.63 6.44 -8.87
N HIS A 176 17.32 6.18 -8.85
CA HIS A 176 16.33 7.14 -9.34
C HIS A 176 15.70 7.99 -8.23
N GLN A 177 16.11 7.84 -6.97
CA GLN A 177 15.65 8.70 -5.86
C GLN A 177 16.04 10.18 -6.06
N PRO A 178 15.24 11.15 -5.57
CA PRO A 178 13.97 10.99 -4.83
C PRO A 178 12.74 10.71 -5.72
N TYR A 179 11.72 10.05 -5.15
CA TYR A 179 10.44 9.76 -5.83
C TYR A 179 9.28 10.64 -5.38
N ILE A 180 9.46 11.35 -4.27
CA ILE A 180 8.46 12.19 -3.64
C ILE A 180 9.03 13.61 -3.60
N PHE A 181 8.26 14.59 -4.05
CA PHE A 181 8.57 15.99 -3.82
C PHE A 181 8.18 16.35 -2.39
N THR A 182 9.15 16.86 -1.64
CA THR A 182 8.85 17.52 -0.37
C THR A 182 8.51 18.97 -0.72
N PRO A 183 7.25 19.43 -0.58
CA PRO A 183 6.95 20.84 -0.77
C PRO A 183 7.82 21.66 0.19
N LYS A 184 8.46 22.71 -0.33
CA LYS A 184 9.33 23.61 0.43
C LYS A 184 8.53 24.60 1.27
#